data_AF-A0A3D1CUI8-F1
#
_entry.id   AF-A0A3D1CUI8-F1
#
_cell.length_a   1.000
_cell.length_b   1.000
_cell.length_c   1.000
_cell.angle_alpha   90.00
_cell.angle_beta   90.00
_cell.angle_gamma   90.00
#
_symmetry.space_group_name_H-M   'P 1'
#
loop_
_entity.id
_entity.type
_entity.pdbx_description
1 polymer ?
#
loop_
_entity_poly.entity_id
_entity_poly.type
_entity_poly.pdbx_seq_one_letter_code
_entity_poly.pdbx_strand_id
1 'polypeptide(L)'
;PVVVYRDNGGANAGHTVEFASGKRISFHQLPSGVFVAGATIVLGKEMVIHPGDLLAELVEIQAITDTTDRAEIKLDEMAILSLDTHRAFEGVLKQWQSGGKGATGRGISPAYADVLLRHPLRVRDLINFDKVKLTTHYKMYAALIKGLGQKLATQAVATLAGPTQAVGSLNEFLARLKTQAKALT
;
A
#
# COMPACT_ATOMS: atom_id res chain seq x y z
N PRO A 1 19.74 20.10 6.42
CA PRO A 1 19.00 19.02 5.72
C PRO A 1 17.52 19.06 6.11
N VAL A 2 16.62 19.09 5.13
CA VAL A 2 15.17 19.04 5.35
C VAL A 2 14.76 17.58 5.50
N VAL A 3 14.01 17.25 6.56
CA VAL A 3 13.43 15.91 6.75
C VAL A 3 11.92 16.04 6.70
N VAL A 4 11.29 15.24 5.85
CA VAL A 4 9.83 15.14 5.75
C VAL A 4 9.43 13.76 6.22
N TYR A 5 8.79 13.71 7.38
CA TYR A 5 8.34 12.47 8.00
C TYR A 5 6.82 12.36 7.84
N ARG A 6 6.36 11.25 7.27
CA ARG A 6 4.94 10.90 7.27
C ARG A 6 4.71 9.83 8.32
N ASP A 7 3.87 10.14 9.28
CA ASP A 7 3.72 9.35 10.51
C ASP A 7 2.69 8.24 10.38
N ASN A 8 1.55 8.50 9.74
CA ASN A 8 0.40 7.60 9.71
C ASN A 8 -0.37 7.60 8.38
N GLY A 9 -1.43 6.80 8.34
CA GLY A 9 -2.29 6.62 7.18
C GLY A 9 -1.55 5.92 6.03
N GLY A 10 -2.09 6.03 4.81
CA GLY A 10 -1.52 5.39 3.64
C GLY A 10 -2.13 5.92 2.37
N ALA A 11 -2.39 5.02 1.42
CA ALA A 11 -2.96 5.38 0.11
C ALA A 11 -4.40 5.96 0.16
N ASN A 12 -4.98 6.12 1.35
CA ASN A 12 -6.26 6.83 1.54
C ASN A 12 -6.13 8.35 1.47
N ALA A 13 -4.95 8.90 1.75
CA ALA A 13 -4.71 10.32 1.57
C ALA A 13 -4.53 10.67 0.09
N GLY A 14 -4.60 11.96 -0.24
CA GLY A 14 -4.30 12.49 -1.56
C GLY A 14 -3.65 13.86 -1.43
N HIS A 15 -2.49 14.04 -2.06
CA HIS A 15 -1.74 15.29 -2.08
C HIS A 15 -1.49 15.69 -3.53
N THR A 16 -2.22 16.70 -4.01
CA THR A 16 -2.00 17.25 -5.35
C THR A 16 -0.97 18.37 -5.27
N VAL A 17 0.08 18.26 -6.08
CA VAL A 17 1.11 19.28 -6.27
C VAL A 17 0.90 19.92 -7.63
N GLU A 18 0.81 21.24 -7.66
CA GLU A 18 0.77 22.04 -8.88
C GLU A 18 2.12 22.72 -9.08
N PHE A 19 2.74 22.45 -10.22
CA PHE A 19 4.01 23.05 -10.61
C PHE A 19 3.76 24.42 -11.26
N ALA A 20 4.77 25.30 -11.24
CA ALA A 20 4.70 26.60 -11.90
C ALA A 20 4.39 26.51 -13.41
N SER A 21 4.68 25.36 -14.04
CA SER A 21 4.31 25.06 -15.43
C SER A 21 2.81 24.78 -15.65
N GLY A 22 2.01 24.73 -14.58
CA GLY A 22 0.60 24.31 -14.62
C GLY A 22 0.38 22.80 -14.58
N LYS A 23 1.46 22.00 -14.59
CA LYS A 23 1.36 20.53 -14.43
C LYS A 23 0.86 20.20 -13.02
N ARG A 24 -0.14 19.32 -12.91
CA ARG A 24 -0.65 18.81 -11.63
C ARG A 24 -0.35 17.32 -11.52
N ILE A 25 0.19 16.89 -10.38
CA ILE A 25 0.37 15.48 -10.06
C ILE A 25 -0.20 15.19 -8.68
N SER A 26 -0.85 14.03 -8.51
CA SER A 26 -1.44 13.60 -7.24
C SER A 26 -0.74 12.36 -6.70
N PHE A 27 -0.38 12.41 -5.42
CA PHE A 27 0.25 11.32 -4.68
C PHE A 27 -0.63 10.87 -3.54
N HIS A 28 -0.50 9.62 -3.12
CA HIS A 28 -1.27 9.05 -2.03
C HIS A 28 -0.38 8.55 -0.90
N GLN A 29 0.72 7.84 -1.16
CA GLN A 29 1.63 7.31 -0.12
C GLN A 29 2.86 8.18 0.06
N LEU A 30 3.41 8.71 -1.03
CA LEU A 30 4.51 9.66 -0.97
C LEU A 30 4.03 11.06 -0.55
N PRO A 31 4.74 11.73 0.37
CA PRO A 31 4.43 13.10 0.74
C PRO A 31 4.90 14.09 -0.36
N SER A 32 4.28 15.28 -0.40
CA SER A 32 4.62 16.34 -1.38
C SER A 32 6.07 16.81 -1.31
N GLY A 33 6.75 16.61 -0.17
CA GLY A 33 8.16 16.93 0.02
C GLY A 33 9.12 16.20 -0.92
N VAL A 34 8.65 15.20 -1.67
CA VAL A 34 9.48 14.45 -2.63
C VAL A 34 10.10 15.29 -3.74
N PHE A 35 9.58 16.50 -3.97
CA PHE A 35 10.14 17.48 -4.93
C PHE A 35 11.11 18.48 -4.32
N VAL A 36 11.37 18.39 -3.01
CA VAL A 36 12.31 19.29 -2.34
C VAL A 36 13.72 18.73 -2.52
N ALA A 37 14.54 19.43 -3.31
CA ALA A 37 15.92 19.06 -3.56
C ALA A 37 16.71 18.91 -2.25
N GLY A 38 17.43 17.79 -2.10
CA GLY A 38 18.23 17.49 -0.92
C GLY A 38 17.44 17.16 0.36
N ALA A 39 16.11 16.99 0.27
CA ALA A 39 15.31 16.50 1.40
C ALA A 39 15.49 14.99 1.61
N THR A 40 15.27 14.52 2.84
CA THR A 40 15.08 13.10 3.14
C THR A 40 13.61 12.87 3.49
N ILE A 41 12.95 12.01 2.73
CA ILE A 41 11.60 11.54 2.98
C ILE A 41 11.67 10.27 3.81
N VAL A 42 10.88 10.23 4.89
CA VAL A 42 10.75 9.04 5.72
C VAL A 42 9.28 8.62 5.78
N LEU A 43 9.01 7.42 5.28
CA LEU A 43 7.71 6.75 5.39
C LEU A 43 7.71 5.94 6.70
N GLY A 44 7.07 6.47 7.73
CA GLY A 44 7.22 6.01 9.11
C GLY A 44 6.53 4.68 9.44
N LYS A 45 6.90 4.10 10.58
CA LYS A 45 6.43 2.79 11.07
C LYS A 45 4.90 2.61 11.19
N GLU A 46 4.14 3.68 11.43
CA GLU A 46 2.67 3.59 11.58
C GLU A 46 1.94 3.87 10.26
N MET A 47 2.68 4.12 9.17
CA MET A 47 2.10 4.17 7.84
C MET A 47 1.65 2.78 7.39
N VAL A 48 0.53 2.77 6.68
CA VAL A 48 -0.01 1.62 5.96
C VAL A 48 0.42 1.72 4.50
N ILE A 49 1.37 0.86 4.12
CA ILE A 49 2.01 0.85 2.82
C ILE A 49 1.47 -0.30 1.98
N HIS A 50 0.92 0.04 0.81
CA HIS A 50 0.64 -0.90 -0.26
C HIS A 50 1.81 -0.89 -1.25
N PRO A 51 2.54 -2.01 -1.42
CA PRO A 51 3.80 -2.04 -2.17
C PRO A 51 3.60 -1.76 -3.67
N GLY A 52 2.54 -2.28 -4.28
CA GLY A 52 2.24 -2.01 -5.70
C GLY A 52 1.88 -0.56 -5.97
N ASP A 53 1.19 0.10 -5.04
CA ASP A 53 0.84 1.52 -5.19
C ASP A 53 2.09 2.40 -4.97
N LEU A 54 2.96 2.03 -4.03
CA LEU A 54 4.19 2.78 -3.75
C LEU A 54 5.12 2.74 -4.96
N LEU A 55 5.29 1.57 -5.56
CA LEU A 55 6.11 1.42 -6.78
C LEU A 55 5.54 2.23 -7.95
N ALA A 56 4.21 2.27 -8.10
CA ALA A 56 3.58 3.09 -9.14
C ALA A 56 3.88 4.59 -8.95
N GLU A 57 3.76 5.10 -7.72
CA GLU A 57 4.09 6.50 -7.42
C GLU A 57 5.58 6.80 -7.62
N LEU A 58 6.46 5.88 -7.23
CA LEU A 58 7.90 6.02 -7.46
C LEU A 58 8.21 6.13 -8.96
N VAL A 59 7.59 5.30 -9.80
CA VAL A 59 7.75 5.37 -11.27
C VAL A 59 7.26 6.71 -11.82
N GLU A 60 6.12 7.21 -11.34
CA GLU A 60 5.58 8.50 -11.78
C GLU A 60 6.53 9.65 -11.44
N ILE A 61 7.06 9.69 -10.21
CA ILE A 61 8.03 10.71 -9.79
C ILE A 61 9.33 10.64 -10.59
N GLN A 62 9.78 9.43 -10.92
CA GLN A 62 10.96 9.24 -11.74
C GLN A 62 10.79 9.82 -13.15
N ALA A 63 9.57 9.85 -13.69
CA ALA A 63 9.27 10.42 -15.01
C ALA A 63 9.12 11.95 -15.00
N ILE A 64 8.94 12.57 -13.82
CA ILE A 64 8.69 14.01 -13.67
C ILE A 64 9.95 14.79 -13.32
N THR A 65 10.86 14.18 -12.55
CA THR A 65 12.02 14.87 -11.99
C THR A 65 13.28 14.58 -12.80
N ASP A 66 14.03 15.63 -13.16
CA ASP A 66 15.41 15.48 -13.59
C ASP A 66 16.21 14.78 -12.48
N THR A 67 17.10 13.88 -12.86
CA THR A 67 17.68 12.87 -11.97
C THR A 67 18.57 13.42 -10.85
N THR A 68 18.92 14.71 -10.87
CA THR A 68 19.94 15.31 -10.01
C THR A 68 19.42 15.91 -8.70
N ASP A 69 18.12 16.20 -8.56
CA ASP A 69 17.55 16.94 -7.40
C ASP A 69 16.53 16.14 -6.60
N ARG A 70 16.71 14.82 -6.48
CA ARG A 70 15.73 13.95 -5.81
C ARG A 70 15.90 13.94 -4.30
N ALA A 71 14.76 13.92 -3.60
CA ALA A 71 14.76 13.59 -2.19
C ALA A 71 15.13 12.11 -1.99
N GLU A 72 15.93 11.82 -0.95
CA GLU A 72 16.23 10.45 -0.54
C GLU A 72 14.98 9.86 0.13
N ILE A 73 14.44 8.74 -0.36
CA ILE A 73 13.24 8.11 0.21
C ILE A 73 13.66 6.93 1.08
N LYS A 74 13.29 6.98 2.37
CA LYS A 74 13.50 5.92 3.35
C LYS A 74 12.17 5.33 3.74
N LEU A 75 12.03 4.02 3.58
CA LEU A 75 10.88 3.25 4.03
C LEU A 75 11.23 2.56 5.34
N ASP A 76 10.49 2.85 6.41
CA ASP A 76 10.65 2.16 7.68
C ASP A 76 10.25 0.69 7.52
N GLU A 77 11.15 -0.23 7.87
CA GLU A 77 10.90 -1.67 7.77
C GLU A 77 9.77 -2.14 8.71
N MET A 78 9.44 -1.35 9.74
CA MET A 78 8.31 -1.56 10.64
C MET A 78 7.01 -0.96 10.12
N ALA A 79 6.98 -0.29 8.97
CA ALA A 79 5.73 0.19 8.36
C ALA A 79 4.75 -0.98 8.16
N ILE A 80 3.46 -0.71 8.35
CA ILE A 80 2.38 -1.70 8.25
C ILE A 80 2.15 -2.00 6.78
N LEU A 81 2.04 -3.28 6.43
CA LEU A 81 1.79 -3.69 5.06
C LEU A 81 0.29 -3.83 4.80
N SER A 82 -0.26 -3.01 3.91
CA SER A 82 -1.57 -3.26 3.28
C SER A 82 -1.37 -4.05 2.00
N LEU A 83 -2.26 -5.01 1.77
CA LEU A 83 -2.17 -5.99 0.69
C LEU A 83 -3.54 -6.11 0.03
N ASP A 84 -3.58 -6.71 -1.16
CA ASP A 84 -4.83 -6.95 -1.88
C ASP A 84 -5.86 -7.75 -1.05
N THR A 85 -5.41 -8.58 -0.09
CA THR A 85 -6.31 -9.29 0.83
C THR A 85 -7.06 -8.34 1.78
N HIS A 86 -6.40 -7.29 2.26
CA HIS A 86 -7.01 -6.24 3.09
C HIS A 86 -8.02 -5.43 2.27
N ARG A 87 -7.68 -5.05 1.03
CA ARG A 87 -8.60 -4.35 0.11
C ARG A 87 -9.84 -5.17 -0.18
N ALA A 88 -9.65 -6.46 -0.48
CA ALA A 88 -10.75 -7.39 -0.73
C ALA A 88 -11.68 -7.50 0.48
N PHE A 89 -11.13 -7.67 1.68
CA PHE A 89 -11.94 -7.76 2.89
C PHE A 89 -12.68 -6.46 3.21
N GLU A 90 -12.02 -5.30 3.07
CA GLU A 90 -12.68 -4.00 3.19
C GLU A 90 -13.84 -3.86 2.18
N GLY A 91 -13.65 -4.28 0.93
CA GLY A 91 -14.69 -4.30 -0.10
C GLY A 91 -15.88 -5.20 0.24
N VAL A 92 -15.62 -6.39 0.79
CA VAL A 92 -16.67 -7.31 1.26
C VAL A 92 -17.44 -6.70 2.44
N LEU A 93 -16.75 -6.10 3.41
CA LEU A 93 -17.40 -5.44 4.55
C LEU A 93 -18.27 -4.25 4.15
N LYS A 94 -17.88 -3.50 3.10
CA LYS A 94 -18.71 -2.41 2.53
C LYS A 94 -20.07 -2.89 2.04
N GLN A 95 -20.14 -4.11 1.52
CA GLN A 95 -21.38 -4.71 1.04
C GLN A 95 -22.17 -5.35 2.19
N TRP A 96 -21.47 -5.86 3.20
CA TRP A 96 -22.06 -6.62 4.29
C TRP A 96 -22.65 -5.75 5.41
N GLN A 97 -22.06 -4.58 5.71
CA GLN A 97 -22.55 -3.67 6.76
C GLN A 97 -22.82 -2.24 6.27
N SER A 98 -23.87 -1.62 6.81
CA SER A 98 -24.23 -0.22 6.52
C SER A 98 -23.12 0.76 6.90
N GLY A 99 -22.39 0.51 7.99
CA GLY A 99 -21.29 1.34 8.48
C GLY A 99 -20.02 1.29 7.62
N GLY A 100 -19.87 0.31 6.72
CA GLY A 100 -18.67 0.15 5.90
C GLY A 100 -18.54 1.17 4.76
N LYS A 101 -19.64 1.84 4.37
CA LYS A 101 -19.74 2.64 3.13
C LYS A 101 -18.71 3.77 3.00
N GLY A 102 -18.18 4.30 4.10
CA GLY A 102 -17.20 5.39 4.11
C GLY A 102 -15.74 4.98 3.83
N ALA A 103 -15.44 3.68 3.72
CA ALA A 103 -14.07 3.22 3.52
C ALA A 103 -13.56 3.48 2.09
N THR A 104 -12.27 3.84 1.97
CA THR A 104 -11.62 4.18 0.70
C THR A 104 -11.36 2.98 -0.20
N GLY A 105 -11.48 1.75 0.30
CA GLY A 105 -11.19 0.53 -0.47
C GLY A 105 -9.68 0.26 -0.65
N ARG A 106 -8.83 0.98 0.10
CA ARG A 106 -7.37 0.86 0.06
C ARG A 106 -6.81 -0.14 1.09
N GLY A 107 -7.68 -0.77 1.88
CA GLY A 107 -7.30 -1.76 2.88
C GLY A 107 -6.64 -1.14 4.11
N ILE A 108 -6.92 0.14 4.39
CA ILE A 108 -6.32 0.85 5.54
C ILE A 108 -6.89 0.30 6.85
N SER A 109 -8.21 0.17 6.93
CA SER A 109 -8.85 -0.26 8.17
C SER A 109 -8.49 -1.70 8.55
N PRO A 110 -8.47 -2.69 7.63
CA PRO A 110 -8.08 -4.05 8.01
C PRO A 110 -6.60 -4.15 8.37
N ALA A 111 -5.72 -3.39 7.69
CA ALA A 111 -4.29 -3.37 8.02
C ALA A 111 -4.01 -2.81 9.44
N TYR A 112 -4.71 -1.76 9.85
CA TYR A 112 -4.64 -1.28 11.24
C TYR A 112 -5.29 -2.26 12.22
N ALA A 113 -6.38 -2.94 11.83
CA ALA A 113 -6.99 -3.96 12.67
C ALA A 113 -6.00 -5.10 12.98
N ASP A 114 -5.20 -5.54 12.01
CA ASP A 114 -4.16 -6.54 12.22
C ASP A 114 -3.13 -6.11 13.28
N VAL A 115 -2.80 -4.81 13.40
CA VAL A 115 -1.95 -4.28 14.47
C VAL A 115 -2.62 -4.48 15.83
N LEU A 116 -3.89 -4.09 15.96
CA LEU A 116 -4.66 -4.24 17.20
C LEU A 116 -4.84 -5.71 17.60
N LEU A 117 -5.00 -6.59 16.60
CA LEU A 117 -5.12 -8.04 16.77
C LEU A 117 -3.76 -8.74 16.90
N ARG A 118 -2.65 -7.98 16.89
CA ARG A 118 -1.26 -8.44 17.09
C ARG A 118 -0.75 -9.43 16.03
N HIS A 119 -1.23 -9.32 14.80
CA HIS A 119 -0.69 -10.06 13.65
C HIS A 119 -0.41 -9.19 12.41
N PRO A 120 0.11 -7.95 12.54
CA PRO A 120 0.37 -7.14 11.36
C PRO A 120 1.51 -7.75 10.54
N LEU A 121 1.34 -7.76 9.23
CA LEU A 121 2.48 -7.84 8.33
C LEU A 121 3.19 -6.47 8.30
N ARG A 122 4.51 -6.49 8.36
CA ARG A 122 5.35 -5.29 8.23
C ARG A 122 6.14 -5.34 6.93
N VAL A 123 6.66 -4.19 6.49
CA VAL A 123 7.51 -4.11 5.29
C VAL A 123 8.69 -5.09 5.37
N ARG A 124 9.30 -5.27 6.54
CA ARG A 124 10.37 -6.27 6.72
C ARG A 124 9.98 -7.69 6.32
N ASP A 125 8.70 -8.06 6.49
CA ASP A 125 8.21 -9.39 6.16
C ASP A 125 8.10 -9.55 4.63
N LEU A 126 7.86 -8.45 3.92
CA LEU A 126 7.86 -8.42 2.46
C LEU A 126 9.28 -8.44 1.88
N ILE A 127 10.18 -7.56 2.35
CA ILE A 127 11.54 -7.45 1.80
C ILE A 127 12.37 -8.73 2.04
N ASN A 128 12.20 -9.36 3.20
CA ASN A 128 12.81 -10.67 3.49
C ASN A 128 12.03 -11.85 2.86
N PHE A 129 10.89 -11.54 2.23
CA PHE A 129 9.98 -12.49 1.63
C PHE A 129 9.65 -13.66 2.57
N ASP A 130 9.15 -13.35 3.77
CA ASP A 130 8.70 -14.34 4.75
C ASP A 130 7.45 -15.06 4.23
N LYS A 131 7.70 -16.09 3.43
CA LYS A 131 6.67 -16.86 2.74
C LYS A 131 5.69 -17.49 3.73
N VAL A 132 6.13 -17.84 4.94
CA VAL A 132 5.27 -18.45 5.95
C VAL A 132 4.25 -17.43 6.44
N LYS A 133 4.69 -16.24 6.84
CA LYS A 133 3.76 -15.17 7.26
C LYS A 133 2.83 -14.73 6.14
N LEU A 134 3.37 -14.49 4.93
CA LEU A 134 2.56 -14.09 3.77
C LEU A 134 1.50 -15.14 3.41
N THR A 135 1.83 -16.42 3.52
CA THR A 135 0.88 -17.53 3.28
C THR A 135 -0.19 -17.60 4.36
N THR A 136 0.20 -17.47 5.64
CA THR A 136 -0.73 -17.48 6.77
C THR A 136 -1.71 -16.32 6.67
N HIS A 137 -1.21 -15.12 6.34
CA HIS A 137 -2.02 -13.93 6.09
C HIS A 137 -3.07 -14.15 5.02
N TYR A 138 -2.67 -14.66 3.85
CA TYR A 138 -3.59 -14.96 2.76
C TYR A 138 -4.67 -15.95 3.19
N LYS A 139 -4.30 -17.04 3.87
CA LYS A 139 -5.24 -18.06 4.33
C LYS A 139 -6.23 -17.52 5.36
N MET A 140 -5.77 -16.68 6.29
CA MET A 140 -6.63 -16.04 7.29
C MET A 140 -7.68 -15.15 6.61
N TYR A 141 -7.26 -14.24 5.73
CA TYR A 141 -8.18 -13.39 4.98
C TYR A 141 -9.10 -14.18 4.05
N ALA A 142 -8.62 -15.30 3.47
CA ALA A 142 -9.46 -16.20 2.69
C ALA A 142 -10.56 -16.85 3.56
N ALA A 143 -10.24 -17.26 4.79
CA ALA A 143 -11.20 -17.82 5.73
C ALA A 143 -12.24 -16.78 6.18
N LEU A 144 -11.82 -15.55 6.49
CA LEU A 144 -12.71 -14.44 6.85
C LEU A 144 -13.71 -14.14 5.73
N ILE A 145 -13.22 -13.96 4.50
CA ILE A 145 -14.05 -13.69 3.34
C ILE A 145 -14.98 -14.86 3.01
N LYS A 146 -14.51 -16.11 3.18
CA LYS A 146 -15.34 -17.31 3.05
C LYS A 146 -16.46 -17.35 4.08
N GLY A 147 -16.21 -16.94 5.33
CA GLY A 147 -17.22 -16.83 6.37
C GLY A 147 -18.34 -15.84 6.02
N LEU A 148 -18.06 -14.87 5.14
CA LEU A 148 -19.03 -13.91 4.61
C LEU A 148 -19.64 -14.36 3.27
N GLY A 149 -19.48 -15.62 2.88
CA GLY A 149 -20.08 -16.20 1.68
C GLY A 149 -19.37 -15.86 0.37
N GLN A 150 -18.16 -15.31 0.42
CA GLN A 150 -17.40 -14.90 -0.77
C GLN A 150 -16.08 -15.66 -0.91
N LYS A 151 -15.42 -15.55 -2.06
CA LYS A 151 -14.10 -16.18 -2.32
C LYS A 151 -13.04 -15.10 -2.51
N LEU A 152 -11.99 -15.11 -1.68
CA LEU A 152 -10.90 -14.12 -1.76
C LEU A 152 -10.28 -14.04 -3.15
N ALA A 153 -9.97 -15.20 -3.75
CA ALA A 153 -9.26 -15.25 -5.03
C ALA A 153 -9.99 -14.55 -6.19
N THR A 154 -11.33 -14.43 -6.11
CA THR A 154 -12.15 -13.79 -7.15
C THR A 154 -12.45 -12.33 -6.85
N GLN A 155 -12.04 -11.80 -5.69
CA GLN A 155 -12.26 -10.41 -5.35
C GLN A 155 -11.40 -9.52 -6.24
N ALA A 156 -12.03 -8.54 -6.88
CA ALA A 156 -11.36 -7.50 -7.64
C ALA A 156 -11.08 -6.31 -6.72
N VAL A 157 -9.83 -5.83 -6.71
CA VAL A 157 -9.38 -4.73 -5.88
C VAL A 157 -8.82 -3.61 -6.75
N ALA A 158 -9.08 -2.37 -6.35
CA ALA A 158 -8.55 -1.20 -7.07
C ALA A 158 -7.02 -1.17 -7.00
N THR A 159 -6.39 -0.72 -8.07
CA THR A 159 -4.96 -0.40 -8.11
C THR A 159 -4.80 1.11 -8.30
N LEU A 160 -3.65 1.67 -7.91
CA LEU A 160 -3.37 3.06 -8.24
C LEU A 160 -3.03 3.25 -9.74
N ALA A 161 -2.40 2.25 -10.35
CA ALA A 161 -1.84 2.32 -11.69
C ALA A 161 -2.82 1.98 -12.84
N GLY A 162 -4.09 1.67 -12.56
CA GLY A 162 -5.06 1.35 -13.63
C GLY A 162 -6.25 0.50 -13.19
N PRO A 163 -6.66 -0.50 -13.98
CA PRO A 163 -7.89 -1.25 -13.73
C PRO A 163 -7.81 -2.05 -12.43
N THR A 164 -8.96 -2.51 -11.96
CA THR A 164 -9.04 -3.44 -10.83
C THR A 164 -8.29 -4.73 -11.16
N GLN A 165 -7.55 -5.26 -10.20
CA GLN A 165 -6.89 -6.56 -10.31
C GLN A 165 -7.57 -7.59 -9.41
N ALA A 166 -7.65 -8.84 -9.83
CA ALA A 166 -8.06 -9.91 -8.93
C ALA A 166 -6.97 -10.14 -7.87
N VAL A 167 -7.36 -10.48 -6.63
CA VAL A 167 -6.39 -10.93 -5.63
C VAL A 167 -5.63 -12.15 -6.16
N GLY A 168 -6.36 -13.06 -6.82
CA GLY A 168 -5.82 -14.30 -7.39
C GLY A 168 -5.67 -15.41 -6.35
N SER A 169 -5.26 -16.58 -6.83
CA SER A 169 -4.83 -17.72 -6.01
C SER A 169 -3.65 -17.34 -5.11
N LEU A 170 -3.38 -18.17 -4.10
CA LEU A 170 -2.21 -17.99 -3.23
C LEU A 170 -0.91 -17.88 -4.03
N ASN A 171 -0.76 -18.67 -5.09
CA ASN A 171 0.46 -18.68 -5.90
C ASN A 171 0.61 -17.36 -6.69
N GLU A 172 -0.47 -16.87 -7.30
CA GLU A 172 -0.46 -15.59 -8.03
C GLU A 172 -0.20 -14.41 -7.09
N PHE A 173 -0.83 -14.42 -5.92
CA PHE A 173 -0.61 -13.44 -4.86
C PHE A 173 0.85 -13.41 -4.41
N LEU A 174 1.42 -14.57 -4.06
CA LEU A 174 2.83 -14.65 -3.63
C LEU A 174 3.81 -14.27 -4.75
N ALA A 175 3.51 -14.65 -6.00
CA ALA A 175 4.34 -14.28 -7.15
C ALA A 175 4.39 -12.76 -7.33
N ARG A 176 3.23 -12.08 -7.25
CA ARG A 176 3.13 -10.63 -7.33
C ARG A 176 3.92 -9.95 -6.20
N LEU A 177 3.76 -10.41 -4.96
CA LEU A 177 4.51 -9.86 -3.83
C LEU A 177 6.01 -10.09 -3.96
N LYS A 178 6.44 -11.22 -4.53
CA LYS A 178 7.87 -11.49 -4.75
C LYS A 178 8.48 -10.50 -5.73
N THR A 179 7.76 -10.16 -6.79
CA THR A 179 8.18 -9.14 -7.75
C THR A 179 8.25 -7.77 -7.10
N GLN A 180 7.25 -7.40 -6.30
CA GLN A 180 7.22 -6.12 -5.61
C GLN A 180 8.31 -5.99 -4.54
N ALA A 181 8.58 -7.06 -3.78
CA ALA A 181 9.65 -7.10 -2.79
C ALA A 181 11.01 -6.80 -3.44
N LYS A 182 11.32 -7.45 -4.57
CA LYS A 182 12.57 -7.21 -5.32
C LYS A 182 12.72 -5.79 -5.86
N ALA A 183 11.62 -5.09 -6.10
CA ALA A 183 11.64 -3.72 -6.62
C ALA A 183 11.76 -2.66 -5.50
N LEU A 184 11.49 -3.04 -4.25
CA LEU A 184 11.61 -2.17 -3.06
C LEU A 184 12.94 -2.33 -2.31
N THR A 185 13.72 -3.36 -2.65
CA THR A 185 15.09 -3.61 -2.16
C THR A 185 16.12 -3.00 -3.09
#